data_AF-A0A0H3XHT8-F1
#
_entry.id   AF-A0A0H3XHT8-F1
#
_cell.length_a   1.000
_cell.length_b   1.000
_cell.length_c   1.000
_cell.angle_alpha   90.00
_cell.angle_beta   90.00
_cell.angle_gamma   90.00
#
_symmetry.space_group_name_H-M   'P 1'
#
loop_
_entity.id
_entity.type
_entity.pdbx_description
1 polymer ?
#
loop_
_entity_poly.entity_id
_entity_poly.type
_entity_poly.pdbx_seq_one_letter_code
_entity_poly.pdbx_strand_id
1 'polypeptide(L)' 'MFNFTTIQKWIIYSSLIGFTLIGAVGGIVYAFHYLTPAIVLLSIAGIGLIVVMIMWFIIEAINKRKNY' A
#
# COMPACT_ATOMS: atom_id res chain seq x y z
N MET A 1 -19.31 9.27 1.42
CA MET A 1 -18.90 8.18 2.32
C MET A 1 -18.50 7.00 1.43
N PHE A 2 -17.23 6.59 1.44
CA PHE A 2 -16.76 5.57 0.50
C PHE A 2 -17.52 4.25 0.70
N ASN A 3 -18.20 3.77 -0.34
CA ASN A 3 -19.05 2.59 -0.26
C ASN A 3 -18.24 1.30 -0.47
N PHE A 4 -17.15 1.13 0.29
CA PHE A 4 -16.35 -0.09 0.28
C PHE A 4 -16.95 -1.15 1.20
N THR A 5 -16.92 -2.41 0.76
CA THR A 5 -17.30 -3.54 1.61
C THR A 5 -16.31 -3.69 2.77
N THR A 6 -16.73 -4.33 3.87
CA THR A 6 -15.86 -4.59 5.03
C THR A 6 -14.59 -5.33 4.63
N ILE A 7 -14.69 -6.26 3.67
CA ILE A 7 -13.56 -7.03 3.14
C ILE A 7 -12.60 -6.13 2.35
N GLN A 8 -13.10 -5.25 1.48
CA GLN A 8 -12.26 -4.32 0.70
C GLN A 8 -11.47 -3.37 1.61
N LYS A 9 -12.11 -2.83 2.65
CA LYS A 9 -11.43 -1.98 3.64
C LYS A 9 -10.32 -2.75 4.35
N TRP A 10 -10.58 -3.99 4.75
CA TRP A 10 -9.61 -4.82 5.45
C TRP A 10 -8.40 -5.14 4.58
N ILE A 11 -8.61 -5.49 3.31
CA ILE A 11 -7.53 -5.75 2.35
C ILE A 11 -6.64 -4.50 2.21
N ILE A 12 -7.25 -3.34 1.97
CA ILE A 12 -6.50 -2.09 1.78
C ILE A 12 -5.72 -1.72 3.05
N TYR A 13 -6.34 -1.79 4.23
CA TYR A 13 -5.65 -1.47 5.48
C TYR A 13 -4.51 -2.44 5.78
N SER A 14 -4.71 -3.75 5.60
CA SER A 14 -3.66 -4.74 5.78
C SER A 14 -2.50 -4.53 4.80
N SER A 15 -2.78 -4.19 3.54
CA SER A 15 -1.75 -3.84 2.56
C SER A 15 -1.00 -2.56 2.93
N LEU A 16 -1.70 -1.50 3.34
CA LEU A 16 -1.08 -0.24 3.78
C LEU A 16 -0.16 -0.47 4.98
N ILE A 17 -0.61 -1.24 5.98
CA ILE A 17 0.21 -1.59 7.15
C ILE A 17 1.44 -2.39 6.69
N GLY A 18 1.26 -3.40 5.84
CA GLY A 18 2.35 -4.23 5.33
C GLY A 18 3.43 -3.42 4.61
N PHE A 19 3.06 -2.58 3.65
CA PHE A 19 4.03 -1.76 2.93
C PHE A 19 4.66 -0.67 3.81
N THR A 20 3.92 -0.14 4.77
CA THR A 20 4.47 0.82 5.75
C THR A 20 5.53 0.15 6.62
N LEU A 21 5.30 -1.08 7.09
CA LEU A 21 6.29 -1.86 7.84
C LEU A 21 7.52 -2.17 6.99
N ILE A 22 7.35 -2.58 5.73
CA ILE A 22 8.47 -2.80 4.81
C ILE A 22 9.29 -1.51 4.63
N GLY A 23 8.62 -0.37 4.46
CA GLY A 23 9.26 0.94 4.37
C GLY A 23 10.02 1.30 5.65
N ALA A 24 9.43 1.05 6.82
CA ALA A 24 10.06 1.28 8.12
C ALA A 24 11.33 0.42 8.29
N VAL A 25 11.26 -0.87 7.95
CA VAL A 25 12.43 -1.77 7.95
C VAL A 25 13.48 -1.25 6.97
N GLY A 26 13.09 -0.84 5.76
CA GLY A 26 13.99 -0.23 4.79
C GLY A 26 14.69 1.02 5.33
N GLY A 27 13.98 1.89 6.06
CA GLY A 27 14.53 3.08 6.72
C GLY A 27 15.50 2.74 7.85
N ILE A 28 15.21 1.71 8.64
CA ILE A 28 16.14 1.21 9.67
C ILE A 28 17.42 0.67 9.01
N VAL A 29 17.28 -0.15 7.97
CA VAL A 29 18.40 -0.72 7.20
C VAL A 29 19.26 0.39 6.58
N TYR A 30 18.63 1.47 6.10
CA TYR A 30 19.32 2.66 5.60
C TYR A 30 20.15 3.33 6.72
N ALA A 31 19.60 3.47 7.92
CA ALA A 31 20.30 4.06 9.07
C ALA A 31 21.56 3.26 9.47
N PHE A 32 21.57 1.95 9.24
CA PHE A 32 22.74 1.09 9.43
C PHE A 32 23.73 1.11 8.26
N HIS A 33 23.59 2.04 7.29
CA HIS A 33 24.44 2.19 6.10
C HIS A 33 24.41 1.02 5.11
N TYR A 34 23.44 0.11 5.23
CA TYR A 34 23.22 -0.95 4.24
C TYR A 34 22.40 -0.40 3.05
N LEU A 35 23.05 0.41 2.21
CA LEU A 35 22.40 1.17 1.14
C LEU A 35 21.64 0.30 0.13
N THR A 36 22.28 -0.75 -0.41
CA THR A 36 21.66 -1.62 -1.42
C THR A 36 20.36 -2.28 -0.93
N PRO A 37 20.33 -3.01 0.20
CA PRO A 37 19.08 -3.61 0.68
C PRO A 37 18.06 -2.55 1.12
N ALA A 38 18.48 -1.40 1.64
CA ALA A 38 17.58 -0.31 1.97
C ALA A 38 16.84 0.21 0.72
N ILE A 39 17.56 0.48 -0.37
CA ILE A 39 16.98 0.94 -1.64
C ILE A 39 15.97 -0.08 -2.16
N VAL A 40 16.30 -1.37 -2.11
CA VAL A 40 15.39 -2.43 -2.56
C VAL A 40 14.11 -2.44 -1.74
N LEU A 41 14.22 -2.43 -0.40
CA LEU A 41 13.06 -2.44 0.50
C LEU A 41 12.18 -1.20 0.34
N LEU A 42 12.79 -0.01 0.28
CA LEU A 42 12.08 1.25 0.07
C LEU A 42 11.40 1.30 -1.30
N SER A 43 12.04 0.77 -2.34
CA SER A 43 11.45 0.67 -3.68
C SER A 43 10.24 -0.26 -3.70
N ILE A 44 10.33 -1.43 -3.05
CA ILE A 44 9.20 -2.37 -2.90
C ILE A 44 8.04 -1.70 -2.15
N ALA A 45 8.33 -1.00 -1.05
CA ALA A 45 7.31 -0.26 -0.30
C ALA A 45 6.65 0.83 -1.15
N GLY A 46 7.45 1.64 -1.87
CA GLY A 46 6.96 2.72 -2.72
C GLY A 46 6.08 2.21 -3.87
N ILE A 47 6.57 1.23 -4.64
CA ILE A 47 5.81 0.62 -5.74
C ILE A 47 4.54 -0.05 -5.20
N GLY A 48 4.64 -0.75 -4.06
CA GLY A 48 3.49 -1.37 -3.40
C GLY A 48 2.39 -0.39 -3.03
N LEU A 49 2.75 0.77 -2.44
CA LEU A 49 1.80 1.82 -2.12
C LEU A 49 1.11 2.40 -3.36
N ILE A 50 1.84 2.58 -4.46
CA ILE A 50 1.27 3.01 -5.74
C ILE A 50 0.25 1.99 -6.26
N VAL A 51 0.56 0.69 -6.19
CA VAL A 51 -0.36 -0.38 -6.59
C VAL A 51 -1.62 -0.38 -5.74
N VAL A 52 -1.50 -0.21 -4.41
CA VAL A 52 -2.66 -0.09 -3.51
C VAL A 52 -3.51 1.13 -3.87
N MET A 53 -2.89 2.26 -4.22
CA MET A 53 -3.61 3.46 -4.65
C MET A 53 -4.39 3.21 -5.95
N ILE A 54 -3.78 2.56 -6.94
CA ILE A 54 -4.48 2.18 -8.19
C ILE A 54 -5.66 1.24 -7.89
N MET A 55 -5.44 0.24 -7.04
CA MET A 55 -6.49 -0.70 -6.65
C MET A 55 -7.65 0.04 -5.97
N TRP A 56 -7.36 1.00 -5.09
CA TRP A 56 -8.38 1.85 -4.46
C TRP A 56 -9.25 2.55 -5.51
N PHE A 57 -8.62 3.22 -6.49
CA PHE A 57 -9.34 3.93 -7.55
C PHE A 57 -10.25 3.00 -8.37
N ILE A 58 -9.76 1.81 -8.71
CA ILE A 58 -10.55 0.80 -9.45
C ILE A 58 -11.77 0.37 -8.63
N ILE A 59 -11.57 0.02 -7.36
CA ILE A 59 -12.65 -0.43 -6.49
C ILE A 59 -13.68 0.69 -6.30
N GLU A 60 -13.23 1.94 -6.11
CA GLU A 60 -14.12 3.08 -5.98
C GLU A 60 -14.97 3.30 -7.24
N ALA A 61 -14.36 3.19 -8.43
CA ALA A 61 -15.08 3.29 -9.70
C ALA A 61 -16.15 2.20 -9.86
N ILE A 62 -15.84 0.95 -9.48
CA ILE A 62 -16.79 -0.18 -9.51
C ILE A 62 -17.94 0.05 -8.53
N ASN A 63 -17.64 0.44 -7.29
CA ASN A 63 -18.67 0.66 -6.28
C ASN A 63 -19.57 1.85 -6.62
N LYS A 64 -19.05 2.88 -7.30
CA LYS A 64 -19.88 3.97 -7.84
C LYS A 64 -20.82 3.45 -8.92
N ARG A 65 -20.35 2.65 -9.89
CA ARG A 65 -21.22 2.06 -10.93
C ARG A 65 -22.31 1.13 -10.37
N LYS A 66 -22.06 0.44 -9.27
CA LYS A 66 -23.02 -0.49 -8.65
C LYS A 66 -24.17 0.21 -7.90
N ASN A 67 -24.02 1.49 -7.54
CA ASN A 67 -25.04 2.27 -6.82
C ASN A 67 -25.89 3.18 -7.74
N TYR A 68 -25.71 3.09 -9.06
CA TYR A 68 -26.60 3.65 -10.08
C TYR A 68 -27.39 2.51 -10.73
#